data_AF-A0A1V0AIM4-F1
#
_entry.id   AF-A0A1V0AIM4-F1
#
_cell.length_a   1.000
_cell.length_b   1.000
_cell.length_c   1.000
_cell.angle_alpha   90.00
_cell.angle_beta   90.00
_cell.angle_gamma   90.00
#
_symmetry.space_group_name_H-M   'P 1'
#
loop_
_entity.id
_entity.type
_entity.pdbx_description
1 polymer ?
#
loop_
_entity_poly.entity_id
_entity_poly.type
_entity_poly.pdbx_seq_one_letter_code
_entity_poly.pdbx_strand_id
1 'polypeptide(L)'
;MTANDVPVRIATSYFRADLFGGTRLAEPEFVRPSLQSAIVALGHTFGHAEESLIARPPTAFERETLELDPGEWVVQVLRASYSSEDIPVHVLETICAASRHVFSITQVAGHDEF
;
A
#
# COMPACT_ATOMS: atom_id res chain seq x y z
N MET A 1 4.72 -5.05 9.62
CA MET A 1 5.43 -6.08 8.82
C MET A 1 6.90 -6.03 9.16
N THR A 2 7.54 -7.19 9.24
CA THR A 2 8.94 -7.33 9.65
C THR A 2 9.82 -7.90 8.53
N ALA A 3 11.11 -7.58 8.55
CA ALA A 3 12.15 -8.24 7.76
C ALA A 3 13.28 -8.66 8.71
N ASN A 4 13.58 -9.96 8.79
CA ASN A 4 14.48 -10.51 9.81
C ASN A 4 14.11 -10.05 11.23
N ASP A 5 12.82 -10.16 11.58
CA ASP A 5 12.24 -9.72 12.85
C ASP A 5 12.32 -8.21 13.15
N VAL A 6 12.89 -7.40 12.26
CA VAL A 6 12.90 -5.93 12.39
C VAL A 6 11.63 -5.35 11.78
N PRO A 7 10.85 -4.51 12.50
CA PRO A 7 9.74 -3.78 11.92
C PRO A 7 10.22 -2.84 10.80
N VAL A 8 9.67 -3.00 9.60
CA VAL A 8 10.10 -2.18 8.44
C VAL A 8 8.98 -1.30 7.92
N ARG A 9 7.72 -1.76 8.00
CA ARG A 9 6.57 -0.99 7.50
C ARG A 9 5.26 -1.31 8.21
N ILE A 10 4.39 -0.31 8.25
CA ILE A 10 2.97 -0.41 8.59
C ILE A 10 2.20 -0.36 7.27
N ALA A 11 1.16 -1.17 7.13
CA ALA A 11 0.34 -1.20 5.92
C ALA A 11 -1.13 -1.21 6.28
N THR A 12 -1.88 -0.26 5.74
CA THR A 12 -3.33 -0.11 5.92
C THR A 12 -3.99 -0.17 4.56
N SER A 13 -4.93 -1.09 4.38
CA SER A 13 -5.72 -1.20 3.16
C SER A 13 -7.10 -0.62 3.38
N TYR A 14 -7.54 0.20 2.43
CA TYR A 14 -8.87 0.79 2.40
C TYR A 14 -9.64 0.24 1.19
N PHE A 15 -10.89 -0.14 1.45
CA PHE A 15 -11.81 -0.70 0.47
C PHE A 15 -13.09 0.11 0.44
N ARG A 16 -13.67 0.20 -0.76
CA ARG A 16 -14.99 0.75 -0.96
C ARG A 16 -16.05 -0.17 -0.36
N ALA A 17 -16.76 0.33 0.65
CA ALA A 17 -17.80 -0.44 1.33
C ALA A 17 -18.96 -0.81 0.41
N ASP A 18 -19.26 -0.01 -0.62
CA ASP A 18 -20.30 -0.31 -1.60
C ASP A 18 -19.93 -1.44 -2.57
N LEU A 19 -18.63 -1.70 -2.77
CA LEU A 19 -18.13 -2.79 -3.62
C LEU A 19 -17.83 -4.06 -2.81
N PHE A 20 -17.24 -3.88 -1.61
CA PHE A 20 -16.65 -4.98 -0.85
C PHE A 20 -17.31 -5.22 0.51
N GLY A 21 -18.30 -4.41 0.88
CA GLY A 21 -19.08 -4.60 2.10
C GLY A 21 -19.81 -5.94 2.09
N GLY A 22 -19.71 -6.67 3.20
CA GLY A 22 -20.28 -8.02 3.32
C GLY A 22 -19.53 -9.11 2.56
N THR A 23 -18.39 -8.79 1.96
CA THR A 23 -17.49 -9.80 1.38
C THR A 23 -16.41 -10.19 2.39
N ARG A 24 -15.69 -11.27 2.11
CA ARG A 24 -14.53 -11.71 2.90
C ARG A 24 -13.42 -10.66 3.05
N LEU A 25 -13.42 -9.61 2.23
CA LEU A 25 -12.46 -8.50 2.34
C LEU A 25 -12.76 -7.57 3.52
N ALA A 26 -14.00 -7.60 4.03
CA ALA A 26 -14.40 -6.84 5.21
C ALA A 26 -14.13 -7.60 6.52
N GLU A 27 -13.72 -8.87 6.44
CA GLU A 27 -13.40 -9.69 7.60
C GLU A 27 -12.01 -9.35 8.16
N PRO A 28 -11.80 -9.42 9.49
CA PRO A 28 -10.55 -9.03 10.13
C PRO A 28 -9.38 -10.00 9.87
N GLU A 29 -9.64 -11.14 9.24
CA GLU A 29 -8.65 -12.17 8.99
C GLU A 29 -7.76 -11.86 7.79
N PHE A 30 -6.55 -12.42 7.78
CA PHE A 30 -5.67 -12.33 6.62
C PHE A 30 -6.32 -12.92 5.38
N VAL A 31 -6.42 -12.09 4.35
CA VAL A 31 -7.00 -12.46 3.07
C VAL A 31 -6.05 -13.40 2.32
N ARG A 32 -6.41 -14.69 2.26
CA ARG A 32 -5.68 -15.73 1.51
C ARG A 32 -6.25 -15.92 0.09
N PRO A 33 -5.44 -16.33 -0.91
CA PRO A 33 -3.97 -16.40 -0.86
C PRO A 33 -3.32 -15.01 -0.89
N SER A 34 -4.01 -14.01 -1.44
CA SER A 34 -3.62 -12.61 -1.38
C SER A 34 -4.86 -11.72 -1.49
N LEU A 35 -4.70 -10.46 -1.10
CA LEU A 35 -5.71 -9.43 -1.31
C LEU A 35 -6.07 -9.26 -2.80
N GLN A 36 -5.08 -9.25 -3.68
CA GLN A 36 -5.31 -9.09 -5.12
C GLN A 36 -6.13 -10.25 -5.69
N SER A 37 -5.82 -11.48 -5.28
CA SER A 37 -6.59 -12.66 -5.69
C SER A 37 -8.04 -12.60 -5.20
N ALA A 38 -8.29 -12.00 -4.03
CA ALA A 38 -9.64 -11.79 -3.52
C ALA A 38 -10.43 -10.80 -4.35
N ILE A 39 -9.81 -9.67 -4.72
CA ILE A 39 -10.41 -8.64 -5.57
C ILE A 39 -10.75 -9.22 -6.95
N VAL A 40 -9.83 -9.99 -7.54
CA VAL A 40 -10.07 -10.67 -8.83
C VAL A 40 -11.17 -11.72 -8.73
N ALA A 41 -11.25 -12.49 -7.64
CA ALA A 41 -12.31 -13.48 -7.43
C ALA A 41 -13.70 -12.85 -7.30
N LEU A 42 -13.78 -11.56 -6.94
CA LEU A 42 -15.01 -10.77 -6.91
C LEU A 42 -15.33 -10.11 -8.26
N GLY A 43 -14.56 -10.40 -9.31
CA GLY A 43 -14.81 -9.93 -10.68
C GLY A 43 -14.09 -8.64 -11.07
N HIS A 44 -13.25 -8.07 -10.19
CA HIS A 44 -12.52 -6.84 -10.49
C HIS A 44 -11.13 -7.13 -11.08
N THR A 45 -10.87 -6.62 -12.28
CA THR A 45 -9.57 -6.68 -12.96
C THR A 45 -8.81 -5.38 -12.76
N PHE A 46 -7.52 -5.44 -12.41
CA PHE A 46 -6.67 -4.26 -12.24
C PHE A 46 -6.26 -3.67 -13.59
N GLY A 47 -6.45 -2.36 -13.77
CA GLY A 47 -6.06 -1.61 -14.96
C GLY A 47 -4.75 -0.87 -14.75
N HIS A 48 -4.77 0.11 -13.85
CA HIS A 48 -3.60 0.95 -13.52
C HIS A 48 -3.58 1.32 -12.03
N ALA A 49 -2.48 1.92 -11.59
CA ALA A 49 -2.33 2.42 -10.23
C ALA A 49 -1.53 3.72 -10.22
N GLU A 50 -1.89 4.60 -9.30
CA GLU A 50 -1.19 5.85 -9.02
C GLU A 50 -0.53 5.74 -7.65
N GLU A 51 0.70 6.19 -7.54
CA GLU A 51 1.45 6.19 -6.30
C GLU A 51 1.99 7.57 -5.98
N SER A 52 1.76 8.02 -4.74
CA SER A 52 2.38 9.21 -4.19
C SER A 52 3.30 8.82 -3.04
N LEU A 53 4.47 9.45 -3.00
CA LEU A 53 5.48 9.23 -1.97
C LEU A 53 5.76 10.55 -1.24
N ILE A 54 5.67 10.51 0.09
CA ILE A 54 5.94 11.67 0.95
C ILE A 54 6.95 11.25 2.02
N ALA A 55 8.11 11.90 2.02
CA ALA A 55 9.08 11.79 3.10
C ALA A 55 8.74 12.80 4.21
N ARG A 56 8.61 12.33 5.45
CA ARG A 56 8.28 13.18 6.60
C ARG A 56 8.78 12.58 7.93
N PRO A 57 8.85 13.39 9.00
CA PRO A 57 8.98 12.85 10.36
C PRO A 57 7.83 11.87 10.69
N PRO A 58 8.09 10.82 11.49
CA PRO A 58 7.07 9.88 11.94
C PRO A 58 6.18 10.49 13.03
N THR A 59 4.93 10.05 13.08
CA THR A 59 4.05 10.25 14.23
C THR A 59 4.53 9.42 15.43
N ALA A 60 3.98 9.67 16.63
CA ALA A 60 4.32 8.86 17.81
C ALA A 60 3.98 7.37 17.62
N PHE A 61 2.81 7.08 17.07
CA PHE A 61 2.36 5.72 16.76
C PHE A 61 3.30 5.01 15.77
N GLU A 62 3.71 5.71 14.70
CA GLU A 62 4.62 5.15 13.70
C GLU A 62 6.00 4.89 14.28
N ARG A 63 6.51 5.81 15.09
CA ARG A 63 7.80 5.67 15.77
C ARG A 63 7.84 4.46 16.68
N GLU A 64 6.81 4.28 17.50
CA GLU A 64 6.68 3.16 18.40
C GLU A 64 6.52 1.85 17.63
N THR A 65 5.59 1.80 16.67
CA THR A 65 5.27 0.58 15.91
C THR A 65 6.44 0.11 15.03
N LEU A 66 7.23 1.04 14.50
CA LEU A 66 8.39 0.73 13.66
C LEU A 66 9.70 0.68 14.45
N GLU A 67 9.68 0.90 15.76
CA GLU A 67 10.87 0.94 16.61
C GLU A 67 11.95 1.85 15.99
N LEU A 68 11.55 3.10 15.70
CA LEU A 68 12.43 4.07 15.04
C LEU A 68 13.29 4.83 16.05
N ASP A 69 14.56 4.96 15.72
CA ASP A 69 15.51 5.78 16.46
C ASP A 69 15.14 7.28 16.37
N PRO A 70 15.59 8.10 17.35
CA PRO A 70 15.45 9.54 17.27
C PRO A 70 16.04 10.11 15.98
N GLY A 71 15.26 10.94 15.28
CA GLY A 71 15.68 11.56 14.03
C GLY A 71 15.43 10.73 12.76
N GLU A 72 15.03 9.47 12.87
CA GLU A 72 14.62 8.69 11.69
C GLU A 72 13.34 9.25 11.06
N TRP A 73 13.30 9.24 9.73
CA TRP A 73 12.15 9.64 8.93
C TRP A 73 11.38 8.42 8.42
N VAL A 74 10.15 8.67 7.98
CA VAL A 74 9.35 7.69 7.25
C VAL A 74 9.07 8.18 5.83
N VAL A 75 8.85 7.22 4.94
CA VAL A 75 8.27 7.47 3.62
C VAL A 75 6.86 6.88 3.64
N GLN A 76 5.86 7.74 3.51
CA GLN A 76 4.49 7.34 3.27
C GLN A 76 4.31 7.09 1.78
N VAL A 77 3.85 5.90 1.43
CA VAL A 77 3.46 5.52 0.08
C VAL A 77 1.95 5.33 0.08
N LEU A 78 1.24 6.17 -0.67
CA LEU A 78 -0.19 6.01 -0.89
C LEU A 78 -0.40 5.55 -2.34
N ARG A 79 -0.86 4.31 -2.49
CA ARG A 79 -1.17 3.69 -3.78
C ARG A 79 -2.68 3.60 -3.95
N ALA A 80 -3.23 4.22 -4.98
CA ALA A 80 -4.60 4.00 -5.44
C ALA A 80 -4.58 3.08 -6.66
N SER A 81 -5.24 1.94 -6.58
CA SER A 81 -5.37 0.98 -7.68
C SER A 81 -6.78 1.02 -8.25
N TYR A 82 -6.86 1.11 -9.57
CA TYR A 82 -8.10 1.21 -10.31
C TYR A 82 -8.32 -0.01 -11.19
N SER A 83 -9.59 -0.32 -11.46
CA SER A 83 -9.95 -1.39 -12.37
C SER A 83 -9.64 -1.02 -13.83
N SER A 84 -9.81 -1.97 -14.74
CA SER A 84 -9.78 -1.70 -16.19
C SER A 84 -10.91 -0.78 -16.68
N GLU A 85 -11.92 -0.54 -15.84
CA GLU A 85 -13.02 0.41 -16.07
C GLU A 85 -12.81 1.73 -15.31
N ASP A 86 -11.59 1.98 -14.83
CA ASP A 86 -11.20 3.19 -14.11
C ASP A 86 -11.92 3.40 -12.75
N ILE A 87 -12.36 2.31 -12.13
CA ILE A 87 -13.03 2.34 -10.83
C ILE A 87 -11.98 2.13 -9.73
N PRO A 88 -11.87 2.98 -8.69
CA PRO A 88 -10.95 2.74 -7.58
C PRO A 88 -11.40 1.50 -6.80
N VAL A 89 -10.54 0.47 -6.76
CA VAL A 89 -10.84 -0.84 -6.14
C VAL A 89 -10.04 -1.09 -4.87
N HIS A 90 -8.87 -0.48 -4.72
CA HIS A 90 -8.04 -0.67 -3.53
C HIS A 90 -7.12 0.51 -3.32
N VAL A 91 -7.13 1.07 -2.11
CA VAL A 91 -6.13 2.04 -1.68
C VAL A 91 -5.25 1.40 -0.62
N LEU A 92 -3.94 1.43 -0.82
CA LEU A 92 -2.95 0.94 0.12
C LEU A 92 -2.09 2.09 0.61
N GLU A 93 -2.17 2.37 1.90
CA GLU A 93 -1.23 3.23 2.58
C GLU A 93 -0.15 2.37 3.23
N THR A 94 1.11 2.67 2.92
CA THR A 94 2.26 2.05 3.58
C THR A 94 3.13 3.13 4.20
N ILE A 95 3.43 2.99 5.49
CA ILE A 95 4.42 3.82 6.18
C ILE A 95 5.70 3.00 6.31
N CYS A 96 6.75 3.40 5.60
CA CYS A 96 8.03 2.72 5.58
C CYS A 96 9.08 3.47 6.41
N ALA A 97 9.84 2.75 7.24
CA ALA A 97 11.07 3.29 7.82
C ALA A 97 12.05 3.66 6.70
N ALA A 98 12.42 4.94 6.59
CA ALA A 98 13.20 5.43 5.45
C ALA A 98 14.62 4.83 5.40
N SER A 99 15.21 4.54 6.56
CA SER A 99 16.52 3.91 6.71
C SER A 99 16.55 2.42 6.30
N ARG A 100 15.38 1.79 6.17
CA ARG A 100 15.23 0.34 5.96
C ARG A 100 14.57 0.00 4.62
N HIS A 101 14.31 1.01 3.78
CA HIS A 101 13.62 0.84 2.48
C HIS A 101 14.33 1.56 1.35
N VAL A 102 14.39 0.89 0.19
CA VAL A 102 14.80 1.47 -1.08
C VAL A 102 13.62 1.36 -2.06
N PHE A 103 13.25 2.48 -2.67
CA PHE A 103 12.19 2.53 -3.67
C PHE A 103 12.83 2.60 -5.06
N SER A 104 12.96 1.45 -5.72
CA SER A 104 13.47 1.37 -7.10
C SER A 104 12.36 1.71 -8.09
N ILE A 105 12.59 2.73 -8.92
CA ILE A 105 11.69 3.13 -10.00
C ILE A 105 12.41 2.88 -11.32
N THR A 106 11.73 2.23 -12.26
CA THR A 106 12.25 1.99 -13.62
C THR A 106 11.30 2.61 -14.62
N GLN A 107 11.83 3.47 -15.49
CA GLN A 107 11.08 4.01 -16.62
C GLN A 107 11.14 3.00 -17.77
N VAL A 108 9.99 2.68 -18.35
CA VAL A 108 9.92 1.87 -19.57
C VAL A 108 9.98 2.83 -20.75
N ALA A 109 10.88 2.58 -21.71
CA ALA A 109 10.97 3.39 -22.92
C ALA A 109 9.68 3.25 -23.76
N GLY A 110 9.05 4.37 -24.16
CA GLY A 110 7.90 4.36 -25.07
C GLY A 110 6.77 5.36 -24.82
N HIS A 111 6.86 6.21 -23.78
CA HIS A 111 5.86 7.26 -23.52
C HIS A 111 6.55 8.64 -23.48
N ASP A 112 7.01 9.10 -24.65
CA ASP A 112 7.44 10.49 -24.85
C ASP A 112 6.20 11.33 -25.16
N GLU A 113 5.47 11.74 -24.12
CA GLU A 113 4.54 12.88 -24.23
C GLU A 113 5.00 13.92 -23.21
N PHE A 114 5.50 15.05 -23.73
CA PHE A 114 5.95 16.23 -22.98
C PHE A 114 4.79 17.18 -22.69
#